data_AF-I1XLQ5-F1
#
_entry.id   AF-I1XLQ5-F1
#
_cell.length_a   1.000
_cell.length_b   1.000
_cell.length_c   1.000
_cell.angle_alpha   90.00
_cell.angle_beta   90.00
_cell.angle_gamma   90.00
#
_symmetry.space_group_name_H-M   'P 1'
#
loop_
_entity.id
_entity.type
_entity.pdbx_description
1 polymer ?
#
loop_
_entity_poly.entity_id
_entity_poly.type
_entity_poly.pdbx_seq_one_letter_code
_entity_poly.pdbx_strand_id
1 'polypeptide(L)'
;MSGNSFGKLFTVTTFGESHGSALGCIVDGCPPGLELSEADLQNDLDRRKPGKSRHETQRREPDQVKILSGIFEGKTTGTPIGLLIENVDQRSKDYGNIAEQFRPAHADYAYHHKYGFRDYRGGGRSSARETAMRVAAGGIAKKFLKQRYGIEIQGYLSQLGPIKAETLDWAHIENSLFFNPDPTIETQLEDYMDALRKEGNSIGARINVIARHIPPGLGEPIFDRLDADIAHAMMSINAVKGVEIGAGFESVTQKGTEHRDELTPEGFLTNNAGGTLGGISSGQDLLVSMALKPTSSLRIPGKSINTRGEAIEVVTHGRHDPCVGIRATPIAEAMLALVLMDHMLRHRAQNMDVTTDTPIIPAQA
;
A
#
# COMPACT_ATOMS: atom_id res chain seq x y z
N MET A 1 15.05 -15.56 -1.14
CA MET A 1 13.75 -15.59 -1.87
C MET A 1 13.89 -14.62 -3.03
N SER A 2 13.49 -14.98 -4.26
CA SER A 2 13.66 -14.08 -5.41
C SER A 2 12.73 -12.85 -5.38
N GLY A 3 11.63 -12.89 -4.63
CA GLY A 3 10.66 -11.80 -4.50
C GLY A 3 10.65 -11.09 -3.15
N ASN A 4 11.82 -10.90 -2.51
CA ASN A 4 11.92 -10.12 -1.26
C ASN A 4 12.48 -8.70 -1.46
N SER A 5 12.72 -8.30 -2.72
CA SER A 5 13.26 -7.01 -3.10
C SER A 5 12.30 -6.31 -4.08
N PHE A 6 12.18 -4.99 -3.98
CA PHE A 6 11.31 -4.15 -4.81
C PHE A 6 12.06 -2.90 -5.28
N GLY A 7 11.94 -2.53 -6.55
CA GLY A 7 12.65 -1.39 -7.17
C GLY A 7 14.03 -1.74 -7.76
N LYS A 8 14.55 -0.89 -8.66
CA LYS A 8 15.84 -1.12 -9.36
C LYS A 8 16.99 -0.24 -8.86
N LEU A 9 16.78 1.07 -8.77
CA LEU A 9 17.75 2.02 -8.24
C LEU A 9 17.40 2.46 -6.83
N PHE A 10 16.12 2.59 -6.49
CA PHE A 10 15.67 2.69 -5.10
C PHE A 10 15.12 1.33 -4.68
N THR A 11 15.98 0.50 -4.10
CA THR A 11 15.65 -0.91 -3.84
C THR A 11 15.35 -1.15 -2.37
N VAL A 12 14.18 -1.71 -2.08
CA VAL A 12 13.77 -2.10 -0.73
C VAL A 12 13.81 -3.62 -0.61
N THR A 13 14.63 -4.14 0.29
CA THR A 13 14.72 -5.57 0.60
C THR A 13 14.20 -5.85 2.00
N THR A 14 13.17 -6.69 2.17
CA THR A 14 12.55 -6.93 3.48
C THR A 14 12.87 -8.31 4.06
N PHE A 15 12.86 -8.40 5.40
CA PHE A 15 12.97 -9.65 6.15
C PHE A 15 12.07 -9.66 7.41
N GLY A 16 11.89 -10.86 7.97
CA GLY A 16 11.13 -11.09 9.20
C GLY A 16 9.73 -11.64 8.99
N GLU A 17 9.25 -12.32 10.02
CA GLU A 17 7.95 -12.96 10.10
C GLU A 17 7.10 -12.29 11.17
N SER A 18 5.77 -12.40 11.06
CA SER A 18 4.85 -11.78 12.03
C SER A 18 5.01 -12.27 13.48
N HIS A 19 5.58 -13.46 13.69
CA HIS A 19 5.87 -14.07 14.99
C HIS A 19 7.38 -14.37 15.15
N GLY A 20 8.22 -13.68 14.38
CA GLY A 20 9.67 -13.62 14.63
C GLY A 20 10.00 -12.46 15.59
N SER A 21 11.23 -12.36 16.08
CA SER A 21 11.62 -11.33 17.04
C SER A 21 11.45 -9.89 16.52
N ALA A 22 11.62 -9.69 15.21
CA ALA A 22 11.54 -8.40 14.57
C ALA A 22 11.21 -8.53 13.08
N LEU A 23 10.84 -7.41 12.48
CA LEU A 23 10.87 -7.17 11.04
C LEU A 23 12.05 -6.24 10.75
N GLY A 24 12.59 -6.33 9.54
CA GLY A 24 13.53 -5.33 9.07
C GLY A 24 13.52 -5.18 7.56
N CYS A 25 14.15 -4.10 7.10
CA CYS A 25 14.43 -3.91 5.69
C CYS A 25 15.72 -3.13 5.48
N ILE A 26 16.24 -3.26 4.26
CA ILE A 26 17.34 -2.47 3.74
C ILE A 26 16.77 -1.62 2.61
N VAL A 27 17.01 -0.32 2.67
CA VAL A 27 16.72 0.62 1.59
C VAL A 27 18.06 1.03 0.96
N ASP A 28 18.28 0.58 -0.28
CA ASP A 28 19.47 0.89 -1.06
C ASP A 28 19.16 1.95 -2.13
N GLY A 29 20.19 2.74 -2.48
CA GLY A 29 20.10 3.81 -3.47
C GLY A 29 19.38 5.09 -3.03
N CYS A 30 19.10 5.25 -1.73
CA CYS A 30 18.64 6.52 -1.20
C CYS A 30 19.72 7.61 -1.40
N PRO A 31 19.42 8.76 -2.06
CA PRO A 31 20.42 9.79 -2.29
C PRO A 31 21.00 10.36 -0.99
N PRO A 32 22.29 10.74 -0.98
CA PRO A 32 22.93 11.36 0.19
C PRO A 32 22.38 12.76 0.49
N GLY A 33 22.51 13.19 1.74
CA GLY A 33 22.22 14.55 2.20
C GLY A 33 20.75 14.82 2.54
N LEU A 34 19.87 13.81 2.51
CA LEU A 34 18.50 13.94 3.03
C LEU A 34 18.55 13.91 4.55
N GLU A 35 18.03 14.95 5.21
CA GLU A 35 17.83 14.91 6.66
C GLU A 35 16.80 13.84 7.01
N LEU A 36 17.15 12.92 7.91
CA LEU A 36 16.29 11.79 8.26
C LEU A 36 16.51 11.34 9.70
N SER A 37 15.40 11.09 10.37
CA SER A 37 15.30 10.52 11.71
C SER A 37 14.15 9.51 11.78
N GLU A 38 14.10 8.69 12.82
CA GLU A 38 12.99 7.78 13.10
C GLU A 38 11.65 8.51 13.18
N ALA A 39 11.63 9.73 13.73
CA ALA A 39 10.43 10.54 13.88
C ALA A 39 9.77 10.89 12.55
N ASP A 40 10.56 11.03 11.48
CA ASP A 40 10.05 11.29 10.13
C ASP A 40 9.23 10.10 9.58
N LEU A 41 9.59 8.88 9.99
CA LEU A 41 8.95 7.65 9.53
C LEU A 41 7.78 7.25 10.44
N GLN A 42 7.84 7.66 11.71
CA GLN A 42 6.89 7.23 12.73
C GLN A 42 5.47 7.70 12.43
N ASN A 43 5.28 8.86 11.80
CA ASN A 43 3.94 9.35 11.45
C ASN A 43 3.19 8.39 10.52
N ASP A 44 3.85 7.90 9.46
CA ASP A 44 3.24 6.96 8.52
C ASP A 44 3.07 5.56 9.14
N LEU A 45 4.03 5.12 9.97
CA LEU A 45 3.91 3.88 10.74
C LEU A 45 2.75 3.93 11.72
N ASP A 46 2.55 5.08 12.37
CA ASP A 46 1.43 5.34 13.24
C ASP A 46 0.13 5.38 12.45
N ARG A 47 0.10 5.91 11.23
CA ARG A 47 -1.07 5.82 10.31
C ARG A 47 -1.45 4.36 10.03
N ARG A 48 -0.47 3.47 9.88
CA ARG A 48 -0.64 2.05 9.54
C ARG A 48 -0.94 1.13 10.74
N LYS A 49 -0.43 1.46 11.93
CA LYS A 49 -0.43 0.54 13.07
C LYS A 49 -1.86 0.11 13.46
N PRO A 50 -2.05 -1.13 13.89
CA PRO A 50 -3.36 -1.61 14.33
C PRO A 50 -3.82 -0.95 15.63
N GLY A 51 -5.13 -1.00 15.89
CA GLY A 51 -5.70 -0.77 17.21
C GLY A 51 -5.99 0.69 17.53
N LYS A 52 -6.17 1.52 16.51
CA LYS A 52 -6.54 2.93 16.67
C LYS A 52 -7.97 3.15 17.08
N SER A 53 -8.85 2.32 16.55
CA SER A 53 -10.28 2.39 16.81
C SER A 53 -10.77 1.06 17.33
N ARG A 54 -11.97 1.08 17.92
CA ARG A 54 -12.66 -0.17 18.23
C ARG A 54 -12.78 -1.03 16.97
N HIS A 55 -12.89 -0.44 15.75
CA HIS A 55 -13.20 -1.06 14.45
C HIS A 55 -12.07 -1.91 13.83
N GLU A 56 -10.87 -1.86 14.40
CA GLU A 56 -9.70 -2.64 13.97
C GLU A 56 -9.31 -3.78 14.94
N THR A 57 -8.27 -4.53 14.60
CA THR A 57 -7.63 -5.54 15.43
C THR A 57 -7.04 -4.88 16.68
N GLN A 58 -7.29 -5.47 17.84
CA GLN A 58 -6.85 -4.91 19.12
C GLN A 58 -5.41 -5.30 19.48
N ARG A 59 -4.58 -5.67 18.48
CA ARG A 59 -3.14 -5.86 18.68
C ARG A 59 -2.52 -4.51 18.97
N ARG A 60 -1.59 -4.47 19.93
CA ARG A 60 -0.88 -3.24 20.30
C ARG A 60 0.58 -3.35 19.90
N GLU A 61 0.84 -3.09 18.63
CA GLU A 61 2.19 -2.99 18.10
C GLU A 61 2.51 -1.50 17.93
N PRO A 62 3.52 -0.96 18.63
CA PRO A 62 3.84 0.47 18.59
C PRO A 62 4.59 0.86 17.31
N ASP A 63 5.03 -0.13 16.52
CA ASP A 63 5.74 0.03 15.26
C ASP A 63 6.91 1.01 15.34
N GLN A 64 7.65 0.94 16.44
CA GLN A 64 8.82 1.79 16.67
C GLN A 64 9.95 1.34 15.75
N VAL A 65 10.26 2.17 14.76
CA VAL A 65 11.38 1.94 13.85
C VAL A 65 12.68 2.37 14.49
N LYS A 66 13.74 1.59 14.26
CA LYS A 66 15.13 1.96 14.55
C LYS A 66 15.90 2.05 13.24
N ILE A 67 16.65 3.11 13.04
CA ILE A 67 17.59 3.22 11.92
C ILE A 67 18.94 2.66 12.37
N LEU A 68 19.42 1.63 11.66
CA LEU A 68 20.62 0.87 12.03
C LEU A 68 21.87 1.31 11.24
N SER A 69 21.70 1.87 10.05
CA SER A 69 22.80 2.25 9.15
C SER A 69 22.37 3.33 8.16
N GLY A 70 23.30 3.80 7.34
CA GLY A 70 23.03 4.70 6.22
C GLY A 70 22.83 6.17 6.61
N ILE A 71 22.82 6.49 7.91
CA ILE A 71 22.70 7.85 8.45
C ILE A 71 23.95 8.25 9.23
N PHE A 72 24.42 9.47 9.00
CA PHE A 72 25.49 10.12 9.76
C PHE A 72 25.11 11.58 10.00
N GLU A 73 25.24 12.06 11.24
CA GLU A 73 24.86 13.43 11.65
C GLU A 73 23.44 13.84 11.19
N GLY A 74 22.48 12.92 11.30
CA GLY A 74 21.08 13.15 10.93
C GLY A 74 20.81 13.22 9.42
N LYS A 75 21.77 12.85 8.58
CA LYS A 75 21.65 12.86 7.11
C LYS A 75 21.96 11.52 6.48
N THR A 76 21.26 11.21 5.38
CA THR A 76 21.58 10.05 4.55
C THR A 76 22.98 10.16 3.97
N THR A 77 23.70 9.04 3.99
CA THR A 77 25.09 8.96 3.51
C THR A 77 25.19 8.55 2.04
N GLY A 78 24.08 8.14 1.42
CA GLY A 78 24.06 7.52 0.10
C GLY A 78 24.32 6.01 0.12
N THR A 79 24.60 5.44 1.30
CA THR A 79 24.80 4.00 1.51
C THR A 79 23.51 3.34 2.05
N PRO A 80 23.43 1.99 2.07
CA PRO A 80 22.22 1.30 2.49
C PRO A 80 21.73 1.68 3.89
N ILE A 81 20.44 2.00 3.98
CA ILE A 81 19.74 2.32 5.23
C ILE A 81 19.07 1.06 5.75
N GLY A 82 19.57 0.54 6.88
CA GLY A 82 18.96 -0.57 7.60
C GLY A 82 17.87 -0.07 8.55
N LEU A 83 16.70 -0.69 8.49
CA LEU A 83 15.55 -0.40 9.36
C LEU A 83 15.15 -1.66 10.12
N LEU A 84 14.72 -1.50 11.38
CA LEU A 84 14.26 -2.59 12.24
C LEU A 84 13.03 -2.15 13.05
N ILE A 85 12.02 -3.02 13.13
CA ILE A 85 10.88 -2.90 14.06
C ILE A 85 10.78 -4.20 14.87
N GLU A 86 10.80 -4.08 16.20
CA GLU A 86 10.60 -5.21 17.11
C GLU A 86 9.12 -5.61 17.17
N ASN A 87 8.84 -6.91 17.21
CA ASN A 87 7.48 -7.43 17.38
C ASN A 87 7.24 -7.70 18.88
N VAL A 88 6.32 -6.97 19.52
CA VAL A 88 6.18 -6.97 20.99
C VAL A 88 4.90 -7.65 21.52
N ASP A 89 3.87 -7.89 20.70
CA ASP A 89 2.59 -8.49 21.12
C ASP A 89 2.33 -9.85 20.45
N GLN A 90 3.34 -10.72 20.47
CA GLN A 90 3.25 -12.05 19.86
C GLN A 90 2.59 -13.06 20.80
N ARG A 91 1.43 -13.60 20.38
CA ARG A 91 0.70 -14.65 21.12
C ARG A 91 0.67 -15.95 20.33
N SER A 92 1.79 -16.65 20.29
CA SER A 92 1.95 -17.88 19.49
C SER A 92 1.03 -19.04 19.93
N LYS A 93 0.57 -19.06 21.19
CA LYS A 93 -0.26 -20.14 21.74
C LYS A 93 -1.66 -20.24 21.11
N ASP A 94 -2.19 -19.14 20.58
CA ASP A 94 -3.55 -19.10 19.98
C ASP A 94 -3.62 -19.77 18.59
N TYR A 95 -2.47 -20.17 18.02
CA TYR A 95 -2.37 -20.66 16.64
C TYR A 95 -2.09 -22.17 16.52
N GLY A 96 -2.00 -22.92 17.62
CA GLY A 96 -1.64 -24.34 17.60
C GLY A 96 -2.54 -25.19 16.68
N ASN A 97 -3.86 -24.96 16.74
CA ASN A 97 -4.84 -25.65 15.90
C ASN A 97 -4.69 -25.33 14.41
N ILE A 98 -4.02 -24.22 14.04
CA ILE A 98 -3.82 -23.80 12.64
C ILE A 98 -2.72 -24.61 11.94
N ALA A 99 -1.84 -25.27 12.69
CA ALA A 99 -0.74 -26.06 12.13
C ALA A 99 -1.24 -27.10 11.10
N GLU A 100 -2.34 -27.79 11.43
CA GLU A 100 -2.85 -28.92 10.65
C GLU A 100 -3.98 -28.54 9.68
N GLN A 101 -4.46 -27.29 9.66
CA GLN A 101 -5.60 -26.86 8.84
C GLN A 101 -5.23 -25.74 7.85
N PHE A 102 -5.89 -25.73 6.69
CA PHE A 102 -5.78 -24.62 5.74
C PHE A 102 -6.96 -23.67 5.92
N ARG A 103 -6.70 -22.42 6.30
CA ARG A 103 -7.76 -21.42 6.38
C ARG A 103 -8.18 -20.99 4.96
N PRO A 104 -9.49 -20.99 4.65
CA PRO A 104 -9.97 -20.54 3.35
C PRO A 104 -9.45 -19.14 2.99
N ALA A 105 -9.01 -18.99 1.74
CA ALA A 105 -8.48 -17.75 1.17
C ALA A 105 -7.28 -17.12 1.91
N HIS A 106 -6.60 -17.86 2.79
CA HIS A 106 -5.26 -17.53 3.30
C HIS A 106 -4.17 -18.19 2.44
N ALA A 107 -2.92 -17.80 2.70
CA ALA A 107 -1.75 -18.34 2.01
C ALA A 107 -1.40 -19.79 2.41
N ASP A 108 -2.04 -20.29 3.47
CA ASP A 108 -1.83 -21.58 4.12
C ASP A 108 -1.58 -22.76 3.17
N TYR A 109 -2.54 -23.06 2.29
CA TYR A 109 -2.47 -24.19 1.35
C TYR A 109 -1.36 -24.00 0.32
N ALA A 110 -1.31 -22.81 -0.29
CA ALA A 110 -0.33 -22.50 -1.34
C ALA A 110 1.11 -22.49 -0.80
N TYR A 111 1.34 -21.97 0.40
CA TYR A 111 2.66 -21.97 1.04
C TYR A 111 3.09 -23.38 1.43
N HIS A 112 2.16 -24.21 1.92
CA HIS A 112 2.45 -25.60 2.22
C HIS A 112 2.90 -26.36 0.96
N HIS A 113 2.19 -26.22 -0.16
CA HIS A 113 2.61 -26.86 -1.41
C HIS A 113 3.86 -26.24 -2.05
N LYS A 114 4.10 -24.94 -1.86
CA LYS A 114 5.28 -24.28 -2.41
C LYS A 114 6.57 -24.68 -1.68
N TYR A 115 6.52 -24.82 -0.36
CA TYR A 115 7.71 -24.99 0.48
C TYR A 115 7.79 -26.33 1.21
N GLY A 116 6.73 -27.15 1.20
CA GLY A 116 6.66 -28.43 1.92
C GLY A 116 6.46 -28.29 3.44
N PHE A 117 6.93 -27.20 4.03
CA PHE A 117 6.70 -26.81 5.41
C PHE A 117 6.31 -25.33 5.48
N ARG A 118 5.49 -24.94 6.47
CA ARG A 118 5.02 -23.55 6.61
C ARG A 118 5.10 -23.09 8.06
N ASP A 119 5.40 -21.80 8.24
CA ASP A 119 5.16 -21.14 9.52
C ASP A 119 3.67 -20.77 9.62
N TYR A 120 2.93 -21.54 10.39
CA TYR A 120 1.48 -21.34 10.59
C TYR A 120 1.17 -20.21 11.59
N ARG A 121 2.17 -19.70 12.32
CA ARG A 121 1.98 -18.67 13.36
C ARG A 121 1.76 -17.31 12.71
N GLY A 122 0.55 -16.77 12.85
CA GLY A 122 0.18 -15.46 12.29
C GLY A 122 0.33 -15.29 10.78
N GLY A 123 0.46 -16.38 10.03
CA GLY A 123 0.76 -16.37 8.60
C GLY A 123 2.24 -16.16 8.25
N GLY A 124 3.17 -16.27 9.20
CA GLY A 124 4.61 -16.21 8.93
C GLY A 124 5.01 -14.99 8.10
N ARG A 125 5.67 -15.25 6.96
CA ARG A 125 6.11 -14.23 5.98
C ARG A 125 4.99 -13.67 5.10
N SER A 126 3.87 -14.37 4.94
CA SER A 126 2.74 -13.88 4.12
C SER A 126 1.86 -12.88 4.86
N SER A 127 2.15 -12.63 6.14
CA SER A 127 1.38 -11.76 7.01
C SER A 127 1.50 -10.30 6.59
N ALA A 128 0.41 -9.54 6.68
CA ALA A 128 0.42 -8.08 6.49
C ALA A 128 1.24 -7.32 7.56
N ARG A 129 1.89 -8.02 8.49
CA ARG A 129 2.89 -7.44 9.40
C ARG A 129 4.09 -6.89 8.61
N GLU A 130 4.49 -7.56 7.54
CA GLU A 130 5.60 -7.16 6.66
C GLU A 130 5.43 -5.76 6.06
N THR A 131 4.18 -5.32 5.84
CA THR A 131 3.91 -3.98 5.27
C THR A 131 4.35 -2.83 6.16
N ALA A 132 4.63 -3.05 7.45
CA ALA A 132 5.27 -2.05 8.29
C ALA A 132 6.63 -1.62 7.72
N MET A 133 7.41 -2.55 7.16
CA MET A 133 8.68 -2.24 6.50
C MET A 133 8.52 -1.50 5.19
N ARG A 134 7.44 -1.78 4.44
CA ARG A 134 7.08 -1.03 3.23
C ARG A 134 6.74 0.42 3.56
N VAL A 135 5.96 0.63 4.63
CA VAL A 135 5.59 1.97 5.10
C VAL A 135 6.81 2.74 5.62
N ALA A 136 7.69 2.11 6.39
CA ALA A 136 8.92 2.75 6.85
C ALA A 136 9.83 3.17 5.68
N ALA A 137 10.03 2.29 4.70
CA ALA A 137 10.80 2.61 3.49
C ALA A 137 10.11 3.68 2.62
N GLY A 138 8.78 3.59 2.49
CA GLY A 138 7.96 4.58 1.80
C GLY A 138 8.02 5.96 2.44
N GLY A 139 8.16 6.07 3.76
CA GLY A 139 8.35 7.34 4.45
C GLY A 139 9.64 8.07 4.01
N ILE A 140 10.72 7.32 3.78
CA ILE A 140 11.97 7.87 3.22
C ILE A 140 11.71 8.42 1.80
N ALA A 141 11.04 7.63 0.95
CA ALA A 141 10.69 8.02 -0.41
C ALA A 141 9.78 9.26 -0.43
N LYS A 142 8.69 9.27 0.36
CA LYS A 142 7.76 10.40 0.48
C LYS A 142 8.49 11.67 0.91
N LYS A 143 9.36 11.58 1.92
CA LYS A 143 10.14 12.74 2.39
C LYS A 143 11.04 13.29 1.29
N PHE A 144 11.77 12.44 0.59
CA PHE A 144 12.65 12.87 -0.50
C PHE A 144 11.86 13.49 -1.66
N LEU A 145 10.81 12.82 -2.13
CA LEU A 145 9.96 13.26 -3.23
C LEU A 145 9.32 14.62 -2.94
N LYS A 146 8.79 14.82 -1.73
CA LYS A 146 8.21 16.10 -1.30
C LYS A 146 9.26 17.21 -1.25
N GLN A 147 10.40 16.98 -0.62
CA GLN A 147 11.43 18.03 -0.47
C GLN A 147 12.12 18.40 -1.78
N ARG A 148 12.31 17.45 -2.69
CA ARG A 148 13.08 17.67 -3.92
C ARG A 148 12.21 18.05 -5.12
N TYR A 149 11.00 17.53 -5.19
CA TYR A 149 10.13 17.70 -6.36
C TYR A 149 8.77 18.29 -6.03
N GLY A 150 8.45 18.52 -4.75
CA GLY A 150 7.13 19.00 -4.34
C GLY A 150 6.03 17.95 -4.51
N ILE A 151 6.37 16.69 -4.80
CA ILE A 151 5.38 15.63 -5.03
C ILE A 151 4.67 15.30 -3.73
N GLU A 152 3.34 15.31 -3.79
CA GLU A 152 2.47 14.99 -2.66
C GLU A 152 1.65 13.74 -2.95
N ILE A 153 1.64 12.80 -2.03
CA ILE A 153 0.95 11.51 -2.18
C ILE A 153 -0.05 11.36 -1.03
N GLN A 154 -1.32 11.16 -1.37
CA GLN A 154 -2.39 11.03 -0.39
C GLN A 154 -3.38 9.96 -0.82
N GLY A 155 -3.68 9.04 0.09
CA GLY A 155 -4.67 8.00 -0.10
C GLY A 155 -5.93 8.23 0.73
N TYR A 156 -7.02 7.60 0.33
CA TYR A 156 -8.27 7.59 1.09
C TYR A 156 -9.12 6.35 0.79
N LEU A 157 -9.94 5.97 1.77
CA LEU A 157 -10.97 4.95 1.62
C LEU A 157 -12.16 5.53 0.85
N SER A 158 -12.28 5.17 -0.42
CA SER A 158 -13.38 5.66 -1.27
C SER A 158 -14.67 4.87 -1.09
N GLN A 159 -14.57 3.60 -0.69
CA GLN A 159 -15.74 2.72 -0.52
C GLN A 159 -15.45 1.59 0.47
N LEU A 160 -16.44 1.29 1.32
CA LEU A 160 -16.43 0.15 2.23
C LEU A 160 -17.73 -0.64 2.05
N GLY A 161 -17.62 -1.81 1.41
CA GLY A 161 -18.80 -2.58 0.99
C GLY A 161 -19.78 -1.73 0.16
N PRO A 162 -21.05 -1.61 0.57
CA PRO A 162 -22.05 -0.84 -0.15
C PRO A 162 -21.96 0.69 0.08
N ILE A 163 -21.15 1.15 1.04
CA ILE A 163 -21.06 2.57 1.41
C ILE A 163 -19.93 3.23 0.63
N LYS A 164 -20.26 4.20 -0.23
CA LYS A 164 -19.32 4.94 -1.09
C LYS A 164 -19.26 6.40 -0.64
N ALA A 165 -18.07 6.99 -0.63
CA ALA A 165 -17.90 8.42 -0.46
C ALA A 165 -18.51 9.17 -1.65
N GLU A 166 -19.32 10.20 -1.37
CA GLU A 166 -19.90 11.07 -2.40
C GLU A 166 -19.17 12.40 -2.48
N THR A 167 -18.50 12.81 -1.40
CA THR A 167 -17.70 14.03 -1.34
C THR A 167 -16.22 13.73 -1.05
N LEU A 168 -15.36 14.68 -1.42
CA LEU A 168 -13.91 14.58 -1.24
C LEU A 168 -13.40 15.79 -0.44
N ASP A 169 -13.37 15.66 0.89
CA ASP A 169 -12.74 16.62 1.78
C ASP A 169 -11.33 16.13 2.20
N TRP A 170 -10.31 16.73 1.60
CA TRP A 170 -8.91 16.40 1.86
C TRP A 170 -8.46 16.69 3.29
N ALA A 171 -9.06 17.69 3.96
CA ALA A 171 -8.72 18.06 5.32
C ALA A 171 -9.34 17.08 6.34
N HIS A 172 -10.41 16.38 5.95
CA HIS A 172 -11.08 15.42 6.81
C HIS A 172 -10.37 14.06 6.90
N ILE A 173 -9.69 13.62 5.84
CA ILE A 173 -9.10 12.26 5.73
C ILE A 173 -8.26 11.86 6.95
N GLU A 174 -7.36 12.74 7.40
CA GLU A 174 -6.46 12.43 8.54
C GLU A 174 -7.18 12.42 9.90
N ASN A 175 -8.35 13.05 9.99
CA ASN A 175 -9.19 13.05 11.18
C ASN A 175 -10.16 11.85 11.19
N SER A 176 -10.45 11.27 10.03
CA SER A 176 -11.34 10.13 9.90
C SER A 176 -10.71 8.85 10.43
N LEU A 177 -11.45 8.09 11.23
CA LEU A 177 -11.05 6.75 11.69
C LEU A 177 -10.90 5.73 10.54
N PHE A 178 -11.46 6.06 9.36
CA PHE A 178 -11.50 5.19 8.20
C PHE A 178 -10.58 5.66 7.07
N PHE A 179 -9.92 6.81 7.22
CA PHE A 179 -9.33 7.56 6.10
C PHE A 179 -10.35 7.85 4.99
N ASN A 180 -11.63 7.97 5.33
CA ASN A 180 -12.67 8.30 4.37
C ASN A 180 -12.73 9.84 4.23
N PRO A 181 -12.92 10.38 3.02
CA PRO A 181 -12.90 11.81 2.81
C PRO A 181 -14.27 12.47 2.99
N ASP A 182 -15.33 11.72 3.27
CA ASP A 182 -16.70 12.20 3.33
C ASP A 182 -17.20 12.21 4.78
N PRO A 183 -17.22 13.38 5.44
CA PRO A 183 -17.63 13.47 6.84
C PRO A 183 -19.10 13.12 7.06
N THR A 184 -19.93 13.09 6.01
CA THR A 184 -21.37 12.87 6.13
C THR A 184 -21.74 11.40 6.35
N ILE A 185 -20.82 10.47 6.07
CA ILE A 185 -21.06 9.01 6.15
C ILE A 185 -20.30 8.31 7.28
N GLU A 186 -19.58 9.04 8.15
CA GLU A 186 -18.78 8.41 9.21
C GLU A 186 -19.61 7.52 10.15
N THR A 187 -20.75 8.02 10.65
CA THR A 187 -21.66 7.23 11.49
C THR A 187 -22.17 5.99 10.77
N GLN A 188 -22.46 6.11 9.47
CA GLN A 188 -22.91 4.98 8.65
C GLN A 188 -21.83 3.90 8.53
N LEU A 189 -20.57 4.30 8.35
CA LEU A 189 -19.42 3.39 8.33
C LEU A 189 -19.23 2.70 9.68
N GLU A 190 -19.34 3.44 10.79
CA GLU A 190 -19.25 2.87 12.14
C GLU A 190 -20.34 1.82 12.41
N ASP A 191 -21.60 2.18 12.16
CA ASP A 191 -22.75 1.31 12.38
C ASP A 191 -22.65 0.04 11.55
N TYR A 192 -22.24 0.15 10.29
CA TYR A 192 -22.04 -0.99 9.41
C TYR A 192 -20.91 -1.90 9.89
N MET A 193 -19.79 -1.33 10.36
CA MET A 193 -18.70 -2.11 10.94
C MET A 193 -19.10 -2.80 12.24
N ASP A 194 -19.91 -2.16 13.08
CA ASP A 194 -20.46 -2.76 14.29
C ASP A 194 -21.45 -3.90 13.97
N ALA A 195 -22.27 -3.76 12.93
CA ALA A 195 -23.14 -4.83 12.43
C ALA A 195 -22.32 -6.04 11.95
N LEU A 196 -21.31 -5.83 11.09
CA LEU A 196 -20.43 -6.90 10.60
C LEU A 196 -19.76 -7.69 11.75
N ARG A 197 -19.38 -7.00 12.82
CA ARG A 197 -18.78 -7.64 14.01
C ARG A 197 -19.76 -8.49 14.78
N LYS A 198 -20.99 -8.01 14.96
CA LYS A 198 -22.07 -8.77 15.61
C LYS A 198 -22.39 -10.02 14.79
N GLU A 199 -22.39 -9.91 13.47
CA GLU A 199 -22.56 -11.03 12.54
C GLU A 199 -21.36 -11.98 12.48
N GLY A 200 -20.18 -11.54 12.93
CA GLY A 200 -18.93 -12.28 12.79
C GLY A 200 -18.42 -12.37 11.34
N ASN A 201 -18.83 -11.41 10.50
CA ASN A 201 -18.57 -11.34 9.07
C ASN A 201 -17.50 -10.27 8.74
N SER A 202 -17.16 -10.13 7.45
CA SER A 202 -16.18 -9.16 6.95
C SER A 202 -16.61 -8.59 5.61
N ILE A 203 -16.00 -7.48 5.21
CA ILE A 203 -16.31 -6.79 3.95
C ILE A 203 -15.03 -6.32 3.24
N GLY A 204 -15.14 -6.13 1.93
CA GLY A 204 -14.09 -5.55 1.10
C GLY A 204 -14.13 -4.03 1.09
N ALA A 205 -13.16 -3.43 0.39
CA ALA A 205 -13.03 -1.98 0.30
C ALA A 205 -12.36 -1.55 -1.01
N ARG A 206 -12.55 -0.27 -1.37
CA ARG A 206 -11.80 0.42 -2.40
C ARG A 206 -10.99 1.54 -1.76
N ILE A 207 -9.69 1.56 -2.05
CA ILE A 207 -8.79 2.66 -1.69
C ILE A 207 -8.38 3.37 -2.97
N ASN A 208 -8.41 4.70 -2.93
CA ASN A 208 -7.84 5.55 -3.97
C ASN A 208 -6.56 6.20 -3.43
N VAL A 209 -5.57 6.40 -4.29
CA VAL A 209 -4.35 7.14 -4.01
C VAL A 209 -4.11 8.11 -5.15
N ILE A 210 -3.83 9.36 -4.79
CA ILE A 210 -3.48 10.43 -5.73
C ILE A 210 -2.05 10.86 -5.45
N ALA A 211 -1.25 11.02 -6.51
CA ALA A 211 0.02 11.73 -6.44
C ALA A 211 -0.02 12.98 -7.31
N ARG A 212 0.26 14.13 -6.69
CA ARG A 212 0.20 15.47 -7.30
C ARG A 212 1.59 16.01 -7.59
N HIS A 213 1.63 17.04 -8.43
CA HIS A 213 2.86 17.74 -8.82
C HIS A 213 3.89 16.80 -9.46
N ILE A 214 3.39 15.80 -10.18
CA ILE A 214 4.22 14.86 -10.91
C ILE A 214 4.81 15.58 -12.13
N PRO A 215 6.13 15.58 -12.34
CA PRO A 215 6.68 16.13 -13.57
C PRO A 215 6.34 15.22 -14.76
N PRO A 216 6.16 15.76 -15.98
CA PRO A 216 6.08 14.92 -17.17
C PRO A 216 7.41 14.18 -17.41
N GLY A 217 7.35 13.00 -18.03
CA GLY A 217 8.55 12.25 -18.44
C GLY A 217 9.06 11.18 -17.47
N LEU A 218 8.33 10.90 -16.39
CA LEU A 218 8.66 9.85 -15.42
C LEU A 218 8.08 8.49 -15.86
N GLY A 219 8.88 7.43 -15.84
CA GLY A 219 8.48 6.10 -16.32
C GLY A 219 9.36 5.60 -17.45
N GLU A 220 9.18 4.34 -17.82
CA GLU A 220 9.88 3.72 -18.95
C GLU A 220 8.88 3.15 -19.96
N PRO A 221 9.24 3.00 -21.24
CA PRO A 221 8.36 2.35 -22.19
C PRO A 221 8.34 0.81 -22.00
N ILE A 222 7.36 0.16 -22.63
CA ILE A 222 7.26 -1.30 -22.84
C ILE A 222 7.13 -2.16 -21.56
N PHE A 223 8.24 -2.43 -20.84
CA PHE A 223 8.29 -3.43 -19.75
C PHE A 223 8.31 -2.83 -18.36
N ASP A 224 8.73 -1.58 -18.24
CA ASP A 224 8.85 -0.85 -16.97
C ASP A 224 7.95 0.39 -16.98
N ARG A 225 6.78 0.26 -17.64
CA ARG A 225 5.78 1.33 -17.70
C ARG A 225 5.38 1.76 -16.30
N LEU A 226 5.28 3.06 -16.08
CA LEU A 226 4.99 3.61 -14.75
C LEU A 226 3.69 3.04 -14.17
N ASP A 227 2.62 3.00 -14.97
CA ASP A 227 1.34 2.39 -14.64
C ASP A 227 1.44 0.88 -14.38
N ALA A 228 2.27 0.15 -15.13
CA ALA A 228 2.52 -1.27 -14.90
C ALA A 228 3.25 -1.52 -13.56
N ASP A 229 4.26 -0.73 -13.24
CA ASP A 229 4.98 -0.81 -11.97
C ASP A 229 4.10 -0.37 -10.78
N ILE A 230 3.26 0.64 -10.96
CA ILE A 230 2.21 1.02 -9.99
C ILE A 230 1.26 -0.15 -9.78
N ALA A 231 0.75 -0.77 -10.85
CA ALA A 231 -0.15 -1.91 -10.75
C ALA A 231 0.48 -3.09 -10.03
N HIS A 232 1.75 -3.40 -10.32
CA HIS A 232 2.51 -4.41 -9.60
C HIS A 232 2.66 -4.06 -8.11
N ALA A 233 3.01 -2.81 -7.80
CA ALA A 233 3.18 -2.33 -6.43
C ALA A 233 1.89 -2.48 -5.61
N MET A 234 0.76 -2.03 -6.16
CA MET A 234 -0.55 -2.11 -5.50
C MET A 234 -1.03 -3.55 -5.39
N MET A 235 -0.93 -4.36 -6.45
CA MET A 235 -1.35 -5.77 -6.44
C MET A 235 -0.51 -6.63 -5.47
N SER A 236 0.73 -6.20 -5.17
CA SER A 236 1.58 -6.87 -4.18
C SER A 236 1.14 -6.67 -2.73
N ILE A 237 0.20 -5.75 -2.46
CA ILE A 237 -0.36 -5.50 -1.14
C ILE A 237 -1.33 -6.64 -0.80
N ASN A 238 -1.28 -7.12 0.45
CA ASN A 238 -2.16 -8.18 0.90
C ASN A 238 -3.65 -7.82 0.67
N ALA A 239 -4.42 -8.81 0.23
CA ALA A 239 -5.85 -8.71 -0.07
C ALA A 239 -6.24 -7.87 -1.29
N VAL A 240 -5.33 -7.18 -1.97
CA VAL A 240 -5.64 -6.51 -3.25
C VAL A 240 -5.94 -7.54 -4.33
N LYS A 241 -7.03 -7.32 -5.07
CA LYS A 241 -7.52 -8.20 -6.14
C LYS A 241 -7.74 -7.48 -7.48
N GLY A 242 -7.73 -6.15 -7.49
CA GLY A 242 -7.86 -5.33 -8.69
C GLY A 242 -7.16 -3.99 -8.49
N VAL A 243 -6.60 -3.45 -9.58
CA VAL A 243 -5.97 -2.13 -9.61
C VAL A 243 -6.46 -1.41 -10.87
N GLU A 244 -6.71 -0.11 -10.74
CA GLU A 244 -7.13 0.77 -11.83
C GLU A 244 -6.25 2.01 -11.85
N ILE A 245 -6.01 2.54 -13.06
CA ILE A 245 -5.35 3.83 -13.30
C ILE A 245 -6.35 4.72 -14.05
N GLY A 246 -6.49 5.97 -13.60
CA GLY A 246 -7.42 6.94 -14.20
C GLY A 246 -8.86 6.44 -14.19
N ALA A 247 -9.52 6.47 -15.35
CA ALA A 247 -10.87 5.95 -15.55
C ALA A 247 -11.00 4.43 -15.32
N GLY A 248 -9.89 3.69 -15.25
CA GLY A 248 -9.92 2.26 -14.92
C GLY A 248 -10.80 1.45 -15.87
N PHE A 249 -11.64 0.59 -15.32
CA PHE A 249 -12.58 -0.22 -16.12
C PHE A 249 -13.72 0.61 -16.75
N GLU A 250 -13.98 1.85 -16.32
CA GLU A 250 -14.99 2.71 -16.95
C GLU A 250 -14.61 3.04 -18.40
N SER A 251 -13.30 3.04 -18.71
CA SER A 251 -12.76 3.24 -20.07
C SER A 251 -13.33 2.28 -21.12
N VAL A 252 -13.75 1.07 -20.72
CA VAL A 252 -14.31 0.05 -21.62
C VAL A 252 -15.57 0.54 -22.33
N THR A 253 -16.33 1.42 -21.69
CA THR A 253 -17.60 1.95 -22.20
C THR A 253 -17.47 3.31 -22.88
N GLN A 254 -16.28 3.93 -22.83
CA GLN A 254 -16.04 5.28 -23.35
C GLN A 254 -15.66 5.25 -24.83
N LYS A 255 -16.16 6.22 -25.60
CA LYS A 255 -15.68 6.46 -26.96
C LYS A 255 -14.34 7.20 -26.92
N GLY A 256 -13.54 7.07 -27.98
CA GLY A 256 -12.27 7.78 -28.08
C GLY A 256 -12.37 9.32 -28.05
N THR A 257 -13.54 9.90 -28.31
CA THR A 257 -13.80 11.35 -28.14
C THR A 257 -14.12 11.74 -26.70
N GLU A 258 -14.52 10.79 -25.87
CA GLU A 258 -14.83 10.98 -24.44
C GLU A 258 -13.60 10.66 -23.59
N HIS A 259 -12.84 9.62 -23.99
CA HIS A 259 -11.67 9.15 -23.24
C HIS A 259 -10.40 10.00 -23.47
N ARG A 260 -10.28 10.67 -24.62
CA ARG A 260 -9.07 11.46 -24.91
C ARG A 260 -8.95 12.64 -23.95
N ASP A 261 -7.78 12.78 -23.34
CA ASP A 261 -7.46 13.95 -22.53
C ASP A 261 -6.91 15.05 -23.44
N GLU A 262 -7.75 16.01 -23.79
CA GLU A 262 -7.37 17.14 -24.66
C GLU A 262 -6.49 18.14 -23.92
N LEU A 263 -5.59 18.81 -24.65
CA LEU A 263 -4.57 19.70 -24.11
C LEU A 263 -4.76 21.13 -24.65
N THR A 264 -4.61 22.11 -23.77
CA THR A 264 -4.52 23.55 -24.12
C THR A 264 -3.27 24.16 -23.46
N PRO A 265 -2.88 25.39 -23.81
CA PRO A 265 -1.80 26.09 -23.10
C PRO A 265 -2.06 26.24 -21.59
N GLU A 266 -3.32 26.26 -21.17
CA GLU A 266 -3.75 26.38 -19.78
C GLU A 266 -3.71 25.05 -19.02
N GLY A 267 -3.72 23.91 -19.73
CA GLY A 267 -3.56 22.58 -19.13
C GLY A 267 -4.37 21.50 -19.84
N PHE A 268 -4.49 20.33 -19.20
CA PHE A 268 -5.38 19.27 -19.69
C PHE A 268 -6.84 19.54 -19.30
N LEU A 269 -7.77 19.23 -20.19
CA LEU A 269 -9.21 19.40 -19.93
C LEU A 269 -9.81 18.29 -19.06
N THR A 270 -9.24 17.09 -19.12
CA THR A 270 -9.65 15.89 -18.36
C THR A 270 -8.44 15.03 -18.00
N ASN A 271 -8.62 14.04 -17.11
CA ASN A 271 -7.56 13.10 -16.70
C ASN A 271 -8.06 11.65 -16.67
N ASN A 272 -8.65 11.19 -17.77
CA ASN A 272 -9.10 9.80 -17.93
C ASN A 272 -7.93 8.81 -17.95
N ALA A 273 -6.76 9.24 -18.43
CA ALA A 273 -5.54 8.45 -18.46
C ALA A 273 -4.90 8.26 -17.06
N GLY A 274 -5.33 9.03 -16.06
CA GLY A 274 -4.81 8.93 -14.69
C GLY A 274 -3.35 9.30 -14.55
N GLY A 275 -2.90 10.31 -15.31
CA GLY A 275 -1.56 10.87 -15.25
C GLY A 275 -0.48 10.08 -15.97
N THR A 276 -0.82 8.97 -16.64
CA THR A 276 0.14 8.17 -17.43
C THR A 276 -0.30 8.03 -18.88
N LEU A 277 0.56 8.44 -19.81
CA LEU A 277 0.37 8.28 -21.25
C LEU A 277 1.52 7.46 -21.82
N GLY A 278 1.19 6.31 -22.43
CA GLY A 278 2.21 5.42 -23.00
C GLY A 278 3.18 4.83 -21.95
N GLY A 279 2.79 4.79 -20.68
CA GLY A 279 3.65 4.32 -19.57
C GLY A 279 4.58 5.38 -18.99
N ILE A 280 4.41 6.64 -19.39
CA ILE A 280 5.19 7.79 -18.93
C ILE A 280 4.24 8.83 -18.33
N SER A 281 4.66 9.53 -17.28
CA SER A 281 3.84 10.57 -16.66
C SER A 281 3.59 11.73 -17.63
N SER A 282 2.35 12.21 -17.67
CA SER A 282 1.94 13.34 -18.53
C SER A 282 2.14 14.71 -17.86
N GLY A 283 2.40 14.74 -16.55
CA GLY A 283 2.37 15.95 -15.74
C GLY A 283 1.06 16.15 -14.97
N GLN A 284 0.01 15.39 -15.31
CA GLN A 284 -1.24 15.37 -14.56
C GLN A 284 -1.11 14.55 -13.28
N ASP A 285 -2.07 14.70 -12.37
CA ASP A 285 -2.16 13.89 -11.17
C ASP A 285 -2.22 12.39 -11.52
N LEU A 286 -1.44 11.58 -10.82
CA LEU A 286 -1.56 10.13 -10.91
C LEU A 286 -2.77 9.68 -10.10
N LEU A 287 -3.71 9.02 -10.77
CA LEU A 287 -4.95 8.54 -10.16
C LEU A 287 -4.92 7.02 -10.10
N VAL A 288 -4.84 6.46 -8.89
CA VAL A 288 -4.72 5.02 -8.68
C VAL A 288 -5.84 4.54 -7.77
N SER A 289 -6.47 3.42 -8.11
CA SER A 289 -7.43 2.76 -7.25
C SER A 289 -7.08 1.29 -7.06
N MET A 290 -7.36 0.75 -5.87
CA MET A 290 -7.20 -0.67 -5.57
C MET A 290 -8.44 -1.25 -4.89
N ALA A 291 -8.82 -2.45 -5.31
CA ALA A 291 -9.92 -3.22 -4.73
C ALA A 291 -9.37 -4.29 -3.78
N LEU A 292 -9.78 -4.24 -2.52
CA LEU A 292 -9.43 -5.22 -1.49
C LEU A 292 -10.58 -6.19 -1.24
N LYS A 293 -10.25 -7.49 -1.24
CA LYS A 293 -11.21 -8.53 -0.85
C LYS A 293 -11.54 -8.44 0.65
N PRO A 294 -12.68 -9.03 1.08
CA PRO A 294 -12.99 -9.19 2.51
C PRO A 294 -11.93 -9.96 3.30
N THR A 295 -11.83 -9.65 4.59
CA THR A 295 -10.93 -10.35 5.52
C THR A 295 -11.29 -11.83 5.61
N SER A 296 -10.32 -12.72 5.34
CA SER A 296 -10.62 -14.15 5.21
C SER A 296 -10.78 -14.90 6.53
N SER A 297 -10.37 -14.33 7.66
CA SER A 297 -10.54 -14.92 8.99
C SER A 297 -11.88 -14.53 9.60
N LEU A 298 -12.80 -15.49 9.68
CA LEU A 298 -14.16 -15.30 10.18
C LEU A 298 -14.44 -16.20 11.40
N ARG A 299 -15.40 -15.74 12.22
CA ARG A 299 -15.98 -16.55 13.32
C ARG A 299 -17.09 -17.47 12.83
N ILE A 300 -17.64 -17.18 11.66
CA ILE A 300 -18.58 -18.07 10.97
C ILE A 300 -17.81 -19.30 10.49
N PRO A 301 -18.27 -20.52 10.82
CA PRO A 301 -17.61 -21.75 10.36
C PRO A 301 -17.61 -21.88 8.83
N GLY A 302 -16.49 -22.36 8.29
CA GLY A 302 -16.30 -22.57 6.86
C GLY A 302 -15.71 -23.94 6.55
N LYS A 303 -16.12 -24.56 5.44
CA LYS A 303 -15.56 -25.83 4.98
C LYS A 303 -14.12 -25.65 4.50
N SER A 304 -13.26 -26.60 4.85
CA SER A 304 -11.89 -26.68 4.35
C SER A 304 -11.38 -28.13 4.39
N ILE A 305 -10.07 -28.31 4.19
CA ILE A 305 -9.36 -29.56 4.40
C ILE A 305 -8.18 -29.37 5.37
N ASN A 306 -7.78 -30.45 6.03
CA ASN A 306 -6.54 -30.49 6.80
C ASN A 306 -5.34 -30.90 5.92
N THR A 307 -4.15 -30.95 6.52
CA THR A 307 -2.91 -31.36 5.84
C THR A 307 -2.91 -32.81 5.33
N ARG A 308 -3.83 -33.66 5.81
CA ARG A 308 -4.07 -35.03 5.30
C ARG A 308 -5.08 -35.08 4.15
N GLY A 309 -5.67 -33.95 3.77
CA GLY A 309 -6.72 -33.87 2.74
C GLY A 309 -8.12 -34.25 3.24
N GLU A 310 -8.31 -34.46 4.54
CA GLU A 310 -9.61 -34.77 5.12
C GLU A 310 -10.45 -33.50 5.25
N ALA A 311 -11.76 -33.61 4.98
CA ALA A 311 -12.69 -32.50 5.13
C ALA A 311 -12.81 -32.10 6.61
N ILE A 312 -12.70 -30.81 6.87
CA ILE A 312 -12.84 -30.20 8.20
C ILE A 312 -13.68 -28.93 8.13
N GLU A 313 -14.12 -28.49 9.30
CA GLU A 313 -14.67 -27.15 9.49
C GLU A 313 -13.61 -26.27 10.16
N VAL A 314 -13.38 -25.09 9.60
CA VAL A 314 -12.43 -24.10 10.12
C VAL A 314 -13.22 -22.93 10.68
N VAL A 315 -12.95 -22.62 11.94
CA VAL A 315 -13.38 -21.39 12.62
C VAL A 315 -12.13 -20.67 13.08
N THR A 316 -11.99 -19.38 12.74
CA THR A 316 -10.87 -18.59 13.25
C THR A 316 -11.31 -17.76 14.44
N HIS A 317 -10.92 -18.21 15.64
CA HIS A 317 -11.11 -17.43 16.85
C HIS A 317 -10.00 -16.38 16.97
N GLY A 318 -10.36 -15.17 17.41
CA GLY A 318 -9.40 -14.09 17.59
C GLY A 318 -9.94 -12.70 17.25
N ARG A 319 -9.01 -11.74 17.19
CA ARG A 319 -9.23 -10.32 16.94
C ARG A 319 -8.84 -10.00 15.50
N HIS A 320 -9.75 -10.23 14.56
CA HIS A 320 -9.55 -9.95 13.15
C HIS A 320 -10.26 -8.66 12.74
N ASP A 321 -9.64 -7.92 11.82
CA ASP A 321 -10.27 -6.75 11.21
C ASP A 321 -11.47 -7.19 10.37
N PRO A 322 -12.68 -6.64 10.58
CA PRO A 322 -13.81 -6.89 9.68
C PRO A 322 -13.55 -6.31 8.27
N CYS A 323 -12.62 -5.37 8.13
CA CYS A 323 -12.15 -4.84 6.85
C CYS A 323 -10.66 -4.52 6.93
N VAL A 324 -9.82 -5.27 6.22
CA VAL A 324 -8.38 -4.97 6.10
C VAL A 324 -8.09 -3.72 5.26
N GLY A 325 -9.07 -3.25 4.48
CA GLY A 325 -8.93 -2.08 3.60
C GLY A 325 -8.62 -0.78 4.33
N ILE A 326 -9.16 -0.59 5.53
CA ILE A 326 -8.99 0.65 6.32
C ILE A 326 -7.50 0.97 6.51
N ARG A 327 -6.71 -0.03 6.90
CA ARG A 327 -5.26 0.14 7.15
C ARG A 327 -4.41 0.05 5.89
N ALA A 328 -5.01 -0.17 4.73
CA ALA A 328 -4.30 -0.28 3.46
C ALA A 328 -3.92 1.08 2.86
N THR A 329 -4.59 2.16 3.28
CA THR A 329 -4.33 3.54 2.81
C THR A 329 -2.86 3.95 2.94
N PRO A 330 -2.23 3.97 4.14
CA PRO A 330 -0.82 4.34 4.26
C PRO A 330 0.13 3.35 3.57
N ILE A 331 -0.29 2.10 3.38
CA ILE A 331 0.51 1.09 2.65
C ILE A 331 0.54 1.43 1.16
N ALA A 332 -0.60 1.81 0.58
CA ALA A 332 -0.67 2.17 -0.83
C ALA A 332 0.04 3.50 -1.13
N GLU A 333 -0.08 4.50 -0.26
CA GLU A 333 0.75 5.71 -0.36
C GLU A 333 2.25 5.38 -0.38
N ALA A 334 2.69 4.53 0.55
CA ALA A 334 4.09 4.10 0.62
C ALA A 334 4.51 3.36 -0.65
N MET A 335 3.70 2.43 -1.15
CA MET A 335 4.01 1.69 -2.37
C MET A 335 4.07 2.60 -3.62
N LEU A 336 3.17 3.60 -3.73
CA LEU A 336 3.26 4.58 -4.81
C LEU A 336 4.53 5.42 -4.70
N ALA A 337 4.88 5.87 -3.49
CA ALA A 337 6.10 6.62 -3.25
C ALA A 337 7.36 5.83 -3.63
N LEU A 338 7.41 4.54 -3.32
CA LEU A 338 8.53 3.67 -3.70
C LEU A 338 8.69 3.55 -5.22
N VAL A 339 7.59 3.40 -5.95
CA VAL A 339 7.62 3.37 -7.43
C VAL A 339 8.11 4.71 -7.99
N LEU A 340 7.54 5.82 -7.51
CA LEU A 340 7.90 7.15 -7.99
C LEU A 340 9.35 7.51 -7.68
N MET A 341 9.83 7.16 -6.49
CA MET A 341 11.21 7.37 -6.10
C MET A 341 12.17 6.59 -6.99
N ASP A 342 11.88 5.32 -7.26
CA ASP A 342 12.70 4.49 -8.13
C ASP A 342 12.76 5.05 -9.56
N HIS A 343 11.61 5.36 -10.16
CA HIS A 343 11.56 5.98 -11.49
C HIS A 343 12.23 7.34 -11.54
N MET A 344 12.20 8.12 -10.45
CA MET A 344 12.86 9.42 -10.42
C MET A 344 14.37 9.27 -10.45
N LEU A 345 14.92 8.27 -9.74
CA LEU A 345 16.34 7.95 -9.82
C LEU A 345 16.74 7.40 -11.19
N ARG A 346 15.89 6.57 -11.81
CA ARG A 346 16.14 6.05 -13.18
C ARG A 346 16.18 7.18 -14.20
N HIS A 347 15.17 8.06 -14.15
CA HIS A 347 15.09 9.24 -15.00
C HIS A 347 16.32 10.13 -14.81
N ARG A 348 16.73 10.40 -13.55
CA ARG A 348 17.94 11.17 -13.28
C ARG A 348 19.21 10.50 -13.80
N ALA A 349 19.31 9.17 -13.74
CA ALA A 349 20.50 8.44 -14.16
C ALA A 349 20.68 8.40 -15.68
N GLN A 350 19.58 8.34 -16.44
CA GLN A 350 19.63 8.21 -17.90
C GLN A 350 19.41 9.52 -18.66
N ASN A 351 18.55 10.41 -18.13
CA ASN A 351 18.00 11.55 -18.89
C ASN A 351 18.40 12.92 -18.30
N MET A 352 19.46 12.99 -17.49
CA MET A 352 19.87 14.23 -16.81
C MET A 352 20.05 15.43 -17.74
N ASP A 353 20.55 15.20 -18.97
CA ASP A 353 20.87 16.25 -19.94
C ASP A 353 19.73 16.52 -20.94
N VAL A 354 18.56 15.88 -20.77
CA VAL A 354 17.43 16.07 -21.68
C VAL A 354 16.76 17.42 -21.41
N THR A 355 16.62 18.23 -22.45
CA THR A 355 15.90 19.51 -22.42
C THR A 355 14.88 19.58 -23.54
N THR A 356 13.71 20.16 -23.27
CA THR A 356 12.65 20.37 -24.26
C THR A 356 12.24 21.84 -24.31
N ASP A 357 12.15 22.41 -25.51
CA ASP A 357 11.67 23.80 -25.69
C ASP A 357 10.14 23.91 -25.55
N THR A 358 9.43 22.79 -25.66
CA THR A 358 7.98 22.74 -25.42
C THR A 358 7.70 23.05 -23.94
N PRO A 359 6.81 24.02 -23.65
CA PRO A 359 6.50 24.36 -22.26
C PRO A 359 5.78 23.21 -21.56
N ILE A 360 6.07 23.04 -20.27
CA ILE A 360 5.27 22.18 -19.39
C ILE A 360 3.96 22.93 -19.09
N ILE A 361 2.85 22.43 -19.61
CA ILE A 361 1.51 22.97 -19.32
C ILE A 361 1.04 22.51 -17.93
N PRO A 362 0.12 23.24 -17.27
CA PRO A 362 -0.48 22.79 -16.01
C PRO A 362 -1.19 21.44 -16.12
N ALA A 363 -1.28 20.72 -14.99
CA ALA A 363 -1.96 19.43 -14.88
C ALA A 363 -3.46 19.48 -15.25
N GLN A 364 -4.09 20.65 -15.12
CA GLN A 364 -5.50 20.90 -15.37
C GLN A 364 -5.69 22.35 -15.82
N ALA A 365 -6.53 22.54 -16.84
CA ALA A 365 -6.88 23.85 -17.41
C ALA A 365 -7.82 24.69 -16.52
#